data_AF-A0A162NH22-F1
#
_entry.id   AF-A0A162NH22-F1
#
_cell.length_a   1.000
_cell.length_b   1.000
_cell.length_c   1.000
_cell.angle_alpha   90.00
_cell.angle_beta   90.00
_cell.angle_gamma   90.00
#
_symmetry.space_group_name_H-M   'P 1'
#
loop_
_entity.id
_entity.type
_entity.pdbx_description
1 polymer ?
#
loop_
_entity_poly.entity_id
_entity_poly.type
_entity_poly.pdbx_seq_one_letter_code
_entity_poly.pdbx_strand_id
1 'polypeptide(L)' 'MFQRIANFWLSSFVTERLLASPLFHRMAAKTHQHVSTVTEKGTKTGSEFMKAFKENLEKEARNARK' A
#
# COMPACT_ATOMS: atom_id res chain seq x y z
N MET A 1 31.64 -23.26 5.49
CA MET A 1 30.31 -23.82 5.86
C MET A 1 29.76 -23.23 7.16
N PHE A 2 30.56 -23.20 8.24
CA PHE A 2 30.15 -22.69 9.56
C PHE A 2 29.62 -21.24 9.56
N GLN A 3 30.26 -20.33 8.82
CA GLN A 3 29.78 -18.93 8.66
C GLN A 3 28.37 -18.83 8.05
N ARG A 4 27.98 -19.74 7.14
CA ARG A 4 26.62 -19.75 6.55
C ARG A 4 25.59 -20.19 7.57
N ILE A 5 25.93 -21.17 8.41
CA ILE A 5 25.05 -21.68 9.48
C ILE A 5 24.89 -20.62 10.57
N ALA A 6 25.97 -19.94 10.96
CA ALA A 6 25.93 -18.85 11.92
C ALA A 6 25.10 -17.66 11.41
N ASN A 7 25.25 -17.28 10.13
CA ASN A 7 24.42 -16.24 9.51
C ASN A 7 22.94 -16.65 9.45
N PHE A 8 22.65 -17.91 9.16
CA PHE A 8 21.28 -18.43 9.15
C PHE A 8 20.66 -18.36 10.56
N TRP A 9 21.38 -18.80 11.59
CA TRP A 9 20.93 -18.75 12.99
C TRP A 9 20.76 -17.33 13.52
N LEU A 10 21.69 -16.42 13.22
CA LEU A 10 21.56 -15.00 13.57
C LEU A 10 20.36 -14.37 12.85
N SER A 11 20.16 -14.68 11.57
CA SER A 11 18.98 -14.19 10.85
C SER A 11 17.69 -14.74 11.43
N SER A 12 17.63 -16.04 11.78
CA SER A 12 16.45 -16.66 12.38
C SER A 12 16.17 -16.09 13.76
N PHE A 13 17.20 -15.92 14.60
CA PHE A 13 17.06 -15.38 15.95
C PHE A 13 16.60 -13.92 15.94
N VAL A 14 17.17 -13.08 15.06
CA VAL A 14 16.73 -11.68 14.91
C VAL A 14 15.29 -11.64 14.40
N THR A 15 14.93 -12.49 13.44
CA THR A 15 13.57 -12.55 12.88
C THR A 15 12.56 -13.03 13.92
N GLU A 16 12.87 -14.07 14.69
CA GLU A 16 12.03 -14.58 15.78
C GLU A 16 11.88 -13.57 16.92
N ARG A 17 12.93 -12.83 17.26
CA ARG A 17 12.86 -11.77 18.27
C ARG A 17 12.11 -10.53 17.77
N LEU A 18 12.21 -10.20 16.49
CA LEU A 18 11.40 -9.16 15.87
C LEU A 18 9.92 -9.55 15.84
N LEU A 19 9.62 -10.78 15.42
CA LEU A 19 8.27 -11.32 15.37
C LEU A 19 7.68 -11.53 16.77
N ALA A 20 8.48 -11.84 17.79
CA ALA A 20 8.02 -11.89 19.17
C ALA A 20 7.82 -10.49 19.78
N SER A 21 8.28 -9.42 19.12
CA SER A 21 8.21 -8.06 19.67
C SER A 21 6.81 -7.47 19.52
N PRO A 22 6.15 -7.06 20.61
CA PRO A 22 4.86 -6.36 20.56
C PRO A 22 4.97 -4.98 19.89
N LEU A 23 6.17 -4.38 19.87
CA LEU A 23 6.43 -3.13 19.16
C LEU A 23 6.42 -3.34 17.64
N PHE A 24 7.01 -4.43 17.16
CA PHE A 24 7.00 -4.76 15.73
C PHE A 24 5.57 -5.03 15.24
N HIS A 25 4.77 -5.77 16.02
CA HIS A 25 3.36 -5.97 15.71
C HIS A 25 2.55 -4.66 15.67
N ARG A 26 2.78 -3.75 16.63
CA ARG A 26 2.14 -2.43 16.63
C ARG A 26 2.56 -1.59 15.42
N MET A 27 3.83 -1.64 15.03
CA MET A 27 4.34 -0.95 13.85
C MET A 27 3.75 -1.53 12.56
N ALA A 28 3.71 -2.86 12.43
CA ALA A 28 3.10 -3.54 11.29
C ALA A 28 1.61 -3.22 11.18
N ALA A 29 0.86 -3.28 12.29
CA ALA A 29 -0.56 -2.93 12.32
C ALA A 29 -0.80 -1.46 11.90
N LYS A 30 -0.01 -0.51 12.44
CA LYS A 30 -0.08 0.90 12.02
C LYS A 30 0.25 1.09 10.55
N THR A 31 1.24 0.38 10.03
CA THR A 31 1.63 0.45 8.62
C THR A 31 0.52 -0.07 7.71
N HIS A 32 -0.08 -1.22 8.05
CA HIS A 32 -1.23 -1.76 7.33
C HIS A 32 -2.41 -0.78 7.32
N GLN A 33 -2.75 -0.19 8.47
CA GLN A 33 -3.80 0.82 8.57
C GLN A 33 -3.50 2.05 7.72
N HIS A 34 -2.26 2.54 7.75
CA HIS A 34 -1.84 3.70 6.98
C HIS A 34 -1.92 3.44 5.47
N VAL A 35 -1.36 2.34 5.00
CA VAL A 35 -1.40 1.95 3.58
C VAL A 35 -2.83 1.72 3.11
N SER A 36 -3.67 1.07 3.92
CA SER A 36 -5.10 0.89 3.60
C SER A 36 -5.82 2.23 3.45
N THR A 37 -5.60 3.16 4.39
CA THR A 37 -6.21 4.50 4.35
C THR A 37 -5.76 5.29 3.12
N VAL A 38 -4.46 5.24 2.78
CA VAL A 38 -3.92 5.91 1.59
C VAL A 38 -4.50 5.31 0.32
N THR A 39 -4.61 3.98 0.25
CA THR A 39 -5.18 3.26 -0.90
C THR A 39 -6.67 3.59 -1.08
N GLU A 40 -7.44 3.63 0.00
CA GLU A 40 -8.85 3.97 -0.04
C GLU A 40 -9.07 5.42 -0.51
N LYS A 41 -8.25 6.36 0.01
CA LYS A 41 -8.25 7.76 -0.46
C LYS A 41 -7.89 7.85 -1.94
N GLY A 42 -6.83 7.16 -2.37
CA GLY A 42 -6.43 7.13 -3.77
C GLY A 42 -7.51 6.57 -4.69
N THR A 43 -8.18 5.50 -4.28
CA THR A 43 -9.30 4.90 -5.02
C THR A 43 -10.47 5.88 -5.16
N LYS A 44 -10.84 6.57 -4.07
CA LYS A 44 -11.92 7.57 -4.09
C LYS A 44 -11.60 8.72 -5.04
N THR A 45 -10.44 9.36 -4.88
CA THR A 45 -10.01 10.47 -5.75
C THR A 45 -9.86 10.04 -7.21
N GLY A 46 -9.33 8.84 -7.47
CA GLY A 46 -9.26 8.28 -8.82
C GLY A 46 -10.65 8.07 -9.44
N SER A 47 -11.62 7.58 -8.66
CA SER A 47 -12.99 7.39 -9.14
C SER A 47 -13.69 8.71 -9.47
N GLU A 48 -13.49 9.75 -8.65
CA GLU A 48 -14.02 11.09 -8.89
C GLU A 48 -13.40 11.73 -10.14
N PHE A 49 -12.08 11.60 -10.31
CA PHE A 49 -11.38 12.05 -11.51
C PHE A 49 -11.92 11.35 -12.76
N MET A 50 -12.05 10.02 -12.74
CA MET A 50 -12.56 9.25 -13.88
C MET A 50 -13.99 9.69 -14.26
N LYS A 51 -14.81 9.98 -13.26
CA LYS A 51 -16.19 10.45 -13.47
C LYS A 51 -16.21 11.84 -14.12
N ALA A 52 -15.45 12.79 -13.57
CA ALA A 52 -15.30 14.13 -14.12
C ALA A 52 -14.69 14.12 -15.53
N PHE A 53 -13.70 13.26 -15.77
CA PHE A 53 -13.06 13.09 -17.07
C PHE A 53 -14.05 12.57 -18.12
N LYS A 54 -14.84 11.55 -17.77
CA LYS A 54 -15.89 11.02 -18.65
C LYS A 54 -16.95 12.08 -18.97
N GLU A 55 -17.42 12.83 -17.97
CA GLU A 55 -18.40 13.90 -18.16
C GLU A 55 -17.86 15.01 -19.08
N ASN A 56 -16.59 15.39 -18.94
CA ASN A 56 -15.94 16.35 -19.83
C ASN A 56 -15.83 15.81 -21.26
N LEU A 57 -15.41 14.56 -21.46
CA LEU A 57 -15.36 13.95 -22.79
C LEU A 57 -16.74 13.91 -23.46
N GLU A 58 -17.79 13.57 -22.71
CA GLU A 58 -19.17 13.57 -23.24
C GLU A 58 -19.66 14.98 -23.57
N LYS A 59 -19.20 15.99 -22.84
CA LYS A 59 -19.52 17.40 -23.11
C LYS A 59 -18.78 17.90 -24.36
N GLU A 60 -17.49 17.59 -24.50
CA GLU A 60 -16.71 17.91 -25.69
C GLU A 60 -17.26 17.19 -26.94
N ALA A 61 -17.61 15.90 -26.83
CA ALA A 61 -18.21 15.15 -27.93
C ALA A 61 -19.57 15.71 -28.37
N ARG A 62 -20.37 16.24 -27.42
CA ARG A 62 -21.63 16.93 -27.74
C ARG A 62 -21.40 18.28 -28.40
N ASN A 63 -20.38 19.03 -27.97
CA ASN A 63 -20.01 20.30 -28.59
C ASN A 63 -19.43 20.11 -29.99
N ALA A 64 -18.69 19.03 -30.25
CA ALA A 64 -18.14 18.70 -31.57
C ALA A 64 -19.19 18.19 -32.58
N ARG A 65 -20.37 17.77 -32.11
CA ARG A 65 -21.49 17.31 -32.95
C ARG A 65 -22.51 18.41 -33.29
N LYS A 66 -22.39 19.59 -32.68
CA LYS A 66 -23.15 20.79 -33.04
C LYS A 66 -22.33 21.63 -34.01
#